data_AF-A0AAV0BKX4-F1
#
_entry.id   AF-A0AAV0BKX4-F1
#
_cell.length_a   1.000
_cell.length_b   1.000
_cell.length_c   1.000
_cell.angle_alpha   90.00
_cell.angle_beta   90.00
_cell.angle_gamma   90.00
#
_symmetry.space_group_name_H-M   'P 1'
#
loop_
_entity.id
_entity.type
_entity.pdbx_description
1 polymer ?
#
loop_
_entity_poly.entity_id
_entity_poly.type
_entity_poly.pdbx_seq_one_letter_code
_entity_poly.pdbx_strand_id
1 'polypeptide(L)'
;MNHSFKHLMKDTKKSVMYIFTSFMSRKKMNIIGNFSTYICEASKAFIILIFLEVIIAPRVQGFKAQNVGMTPTLGLSTVENWGCKINQDLIKKQADLLVSRNLAKAGYDTVLVGCGWYADRRNQDKTMAESTKNFPDKLGKIGDYLHNEKLKFGITQSVGDHPCLSKRKDAKPGLAAHEDIDIKTFADWGVDHVKLELYVFRTIKIHKMLKKSRKENVF
;
A
#
# COMPACT_ATOMS: atom_id res chain seq x y z
N MET A 1 7.80 27.29 3.32
CA MET A 1 8.10 25.95 3.87
C MET A 1 8.62 25.05 2.76
N ASN A 2 9.91 25.19 2.41
CA ASN A 2 10.59 24.42 1.37
C ASN A 2 11.70 23.59 2.01
N HIS A 3 11.35 22.55 2.77
CA HIS A 3 12.38 21.72 3.42
C HIS A 3 12.13 20.21 3.47
N SER A 4 11.15 19.67 2.74
CA SER A 4 10.83 18.23 2.83
C SER A 4 10.79 17.47 1.51
N PHE A 5 11.47 17.96 0.46
CA PHE A 5 11.59 17.23 -0.82
C PHE A 5 13.01 16.67 -1.06
N LYS A 6 14.02 17.11 -0.29
CA LYS A 6 15.41 16.64 -0.44
C LYS A 6 15.70 15.27 0.16
N HIS A 7 14.77 14.69 0.93
CA HIS A 7 15.01 13.40 1.58
C HIS A 7 14.51 12.18 0.81
N LEU A 8 13.66 12.37 -0.21
CA LEU A 8 13.04 11.28 -0.97
C LEU A 8 13.84 10.81 -2.20
N MET A 9 14.96 11.48 -2.52
CA MET A 9 15.82 11.15 -3.68
C MET A 9 17.16 10.51 -3.26
N LYS A 10 17.32 10.14 -1.98
CA LYS A 10 18.57 9.56 -1.47
C LYS A 10 18.65 8.04 -1.56
N ASP A 11 17.52 7.36 -1.78
CA ASP A 11 17.46 5.88 -1.79
C ASP A 11 17.40 5.23 -3.18
N THR A 12 17.55 5.98 -4.27
CA THR A 12 17.64 5.43 -5.64
C THR A 12 19.07 5.25 -6.15
N LYS A 13 20.11 5.44 -5.32
CA LYS A 13 21.51 5.14 -5.66
C LYS A 13 21.86 3.64 -5.56
N LYS A 14 21.06 2.78 -6.17
CA LYS A 14 21.45 1.41 -6.54
C LYS A 14 20.99 1.13 -7.95
N SER A 15 21.75 1.64 -8.92
CA SER A 15 21.92 1.11 -10.28
C SER A 15 22.94 1.97 -11.02
N VAL A 16 24.17 2.02 -10.50
CA VAL A 16 25.32 2.46 -11.32
C VAL A 16 25.79 1.21 -12.05
N MET A 17 25.13 0.91 -13.17
CA MET A 17 25.68 0.04 -14.20
C MET A 17 26.30 0.96 -15.26
N TYR A 18 27.56 1.32 -15.04
CA TYR A 18 28.42 1.87 -16.08
C TYR A 18 29.67 1.02 -16.14
N ILE A 19 29.62 0.00 -16.98
CA ILE A 19 30.79 -0.70 -17.50
C ILE A 19 31.40 0.24 -18.55
N PHE A 20 32.51 0.89 -18.22
CA PHE A 20 33.41 1.49 -19.22
C PHE A 20 34.74 0.76 -19.15
N THR A 21 34.96 -0.10 -20.13
CA THR A 21 36.23 -0.77 -20.41
C THR A 21 37.24 0.21 -21.05
N SER A 22 38.49 0.10 -20.61
CA SER A 22 39.73 0.42 -21.34
C SER A 22 40.14 1.88 -21.54
N PHE A 23 41.14 2.35 -20.78
CA PHE A 23 42.39 2.88 -21.34
C PHE A 23 43.46 3.03 -20.23
N MET A 24 44.20 1.96 -19.92
CA MET A 24 45.44 2.10 -19.16
C MET A 24 46.55 2.58 -20.11
N SER A 25 47.01 3.81 -19.87
CA SER A 25 48.22 4.36 -20.45
C SER A 25 49.44 3.54 -20.02
N ARG A 26 50.19 3.03 -21.00
CA ARG A 26 51.46 2.34 -20.81
C ARG A 26 52.47 3.32 -20.20
N LYS A 27 52.85 3.12 -18.95
CA LYS A 27 54.21 3.47 -18.49
C LYS A 27 55.00 2.17 -18.30
N LYS A 28 56.08 2.08 -19.08
CA LYS A 28 57.09 1.01 -19.04
C LYS A 28 57.60 0.86 -17.62
N MET A 29 57.54 -0.37 -17.09
CA MET A 29 58.33 -0.78 -15.94
C MET A 29 59.07 -2.05 -16.36
N ASN A 30 60.37 -1.89 -16.63
CA ASN A 30 61.29 -3.00 -16.82
C ASN A 30 61.56 -3.61 -15.44
N ILE A 31 61.00 -4.77 -15.16
CA ILE A 31 61.52 -5.67 -14.11
C ILE A 31 61.56 -7.07 -14.72
N ILE A 32 62.78 -7.55 -14.89
CA ILE A 32 63.14 -8.90 -15.33
C ILE A 32 62.91 -9.83 -14.12
N GLY A 33 62.08 -10.86 -14.29
CA GLY A 33 61.93 -11.94 -13.30
C GLY A 33 60.57 -12.63 -13.33
N ASN A 34 60.52 -13.85 -13.86
CA ASN A 34 59.50 -14.90 -13.65
C ASN A 34 58.02 -14.48 -13.60
N PHE A 35 57.55 -13.70 -14.58
CA PHE A 35 56.16 -13.25 -14.64
C PHE A 35 55.17 -14.33 -15.17
N SER A 36 55.67 -15.44 -15.74
CA SER A 36 54.83 -16.42 -16.44
C SER A 36 54.06 -17.39 -15.53
N THR A 37 54.52 -17.65 -14.30
CA THR A 37 53.85 -18.57 -13.36
C THR A 37 52.85 -17.85 -12.46
N TYR A 38 53.10 -16.58 -12.12
CA TYR A 38 52.19 -15.78 -11.29
C TYR A 38 50.89 -15.40 -11.99
N ILE A 39 50.90 -15.21 -13.32
CA ILE A 39 49.68 -14.89 -14.08
C ILE A 39 48.69 -16.07 -14.09
N CYS A 40 49.16 -17.32 -14.06
CA CYS A 40 48.30 -18.51 -14.12
C CYS A 40 47.62 -18.84 -12.76
N GLU A 41 48.32 -18.62 -11.65
CA GLU A 41 47.74 -18.81 -10.30
C GLU A 41 46.81 -17.67 -9.91
N ALA A 42 47.16 -16.41 -10.26
CA ALA A 42 46.31 -15.26 -10.01
C ALA A 42 44.99 -15.31 -10.80
N SER A 43 44.98 -15.87 -12.01
CA SER A 43 43.75 -16.02 -12.82
C SER A 43 42.83 -17.13 -12.30
N LYS A 44 43.36 -18.23 -11.74
CA LYS A 44 42.53 -19.24 -11.04
C LYS A 44 41.89 -18.67 -9.79
N ALA A 45 42.64 -17.94 -8.97
CA ALA A 45 42.12 -17.31 -7.76
C ALA A 45 41.06 -16.24 -8.05
N PHE A 46 41.23 -15.46 -9.13
CA PHE A 46 40.25 -14.45 -9.55
C PHE A 46 38.94 -15.06 -10.04
N ILE A 47 39.01 -16.18 -10.78
CA ILE A 47 37.82 -16.92 -11.22
C ILE A 47 37.10 -17.55 -10.00
N ILE A 48 37.83 -18.12 -9.05
CA ILE A 48 37.24 -18.70 -7.82
C ILE A 48 36.56 -17.60 -6.99
N LEU A 49 37.15 -16.41 -6.86
CA LEU A 49 36.54 -15.29 -6.14
C LEU A 49 35.26 -14.77 -6.81
N ILE A 50 35.24 -14.68 -8.15
CA ILE A 50 34.02 -14.31 -8.89
C ILE A 50 32.93 -15.38 -8.70
N PHE A 51 33.28 -16.67 -8.73
CA PHE A 51 32.32 -17.74 -8.48
C PHE A 51 31.81 -17.76 -7.02
N LEU A 52 32.64 -17.37 -6.05
CA LEU A 52 32.24 -17.28 -4.65
C LEU A 52 31.24 -16.13 -4.41
N GLU A 53 31.43 -14.96 -5.05
CA GLU A 53 30.51 -13.83 -4.92
C GLU A 53 29.14 -14.10 -5.57
N VAL A 54 29.08 -14.88 -6.65
CA VAL A 54 27.81 -15.29 -7.29
C VAL A 54 26.97 -16.22 -6.42
N ILE A 55 27.61 -17.01 -5.54
CA ILE A 55 26.92 -17.94 -4.63
C ILE A 55 26.37 -17.20 -3.38
N ILE A 56 27.02 -16.12 -2.94
CA ILE A 56 26.65 -15.37 -1.72
C ILE A 56 25.72 -14.19 -2.03
N ALA A 57 25.61 -13.78 -3.31
CA ALA A 57 24.63 -12.77 -3.70
C ALA A 57 23.22 -13.22 -3.27
N PRO A 58 22.49 -12.44 -2.44
CA PRO A 58 21.14 -12.80 -2.07
C PRO A 58 20.33 -12.88 -3.37
N ARG A 59 19.83 -14.09 -3.67
CA ARG A 59 18.80 -14.28 -4.70
C ARG A 59 17.72 -13.24 -4.41
N VAL A 60 17.60 -12.25 -5.28
CA VAL A 60 16.42 -11.39 -5.30
C VAL A 60 15.28 -12.37 -5.55
N GLN A 61 14.55 -12.69 -4.48
CA GLN A 61 13.33 -13.48 -4.60
C GLN A 61 12.44 -12.64 -5.50
N GLY A 62 12.20 -13.13 -6.72
CA GLY A 62 11.29 -12.46 -7.64
C GLY A 62 9.97 -12.24 -6.92
N PHE A 63 9.42 -11.04 -7.00
CA PHE A 63 8.08 -10.75 -6.51
C PHE A 63 7.15 -11.79 -7.13
N LYS A 64 6.60 -12.71 -6.32
CA LYS A 64 5.50 -13.56 -6.79
C LYS A 64 4.37 -12.60 -7.16
N ALA A 65 4.07 -12.49 -8.45
CA ALA A 65 2.84 -11.85 -8.90
C ALA A 65 1.69 -12.59 -8.19
N GLN A 66 0.99 -11.90 -7.29
CA GLN A 66 -0.21 -12.46 -6.69
C GLN A 66 -1.30 -12.50 -7.76
N ASN A 67 -2.00 -13.63 -7.88
CA ASN A 67 -3.10 -13.83 -8.82
C ASN A 67 -4.39 -13.07 -8.39
N VAL A 68 -4.26 -11.86 -7.84
CA VAL A 68 -5.38 -11.02 -7.39
C VAL A 68 -5.74 -10.07 -8.52
N GLY A 69 -7.04 -9.93 -8.80
CA GLY A 69 -7.55 -9.01 -9.83
C GLY A 69 -7.37 -9.47 -11.28
N MET A 70 -7.12 -10.77 -11.51
CA MET A 70 -7.07 -11.35 -12.86
C MET A 70 -8.43 -11.30 -13.59
N THR A 71 -9.51 -11.32 -12.82
CA THR A 71 -10.88 -11.06 -13.28
C THR A 71 -11.48 -9.93 -12.45
N PRO A 72 -12.49 -9.20 -12.97
CA PRO A 72 -13.19 -8.19 -12.19
C PRO A 72 -13.70 -8.77 -10.86
N THR A 73 -13.55 -8.02 -9.77
CA THR A 73 -14.13 -8.39 -8.48
C THR A 73 -15.65 -8.27 -8.56
N LEU A 74 -16.36 -9.33 -8.18
CA LEU A 74 -17.82 -9.38 -8.15
C LEU A 74 -18.28 -9.49 -6.70
N GLY A 75 -19.33 -8.75 -6.35
CA GLY A 75 -19.77 -8.70 -4.97
C GLY A 75 -20.85 -7.65 -4.71
N LEU A 76 -21.06 -7.38 -3.44
CA LEU A 76 -22.00 -6.39 -2.93
C LEU A 76 -21.25 -5.19 -2.35
N SER A 77 -21.72 -3.99 -2.65
CA SER A 77 -21.31 -2.75 -1.98
C SER A 77 -22.46 -2.20 -1.15
N THR A 78 -22.23 -1.90 0.13
CA THR A 78 -23.29 -1.36 0.99
C THR A 78 -23.52 0.14 0.80
N VAL A 79 -22.58 0.87 0.20
CA VAL A 79 -22.69 2.33 -0.01
C VAL A 79 -23.89 2.68 -0.88
N GLU A 80 -24.13 1.91 -1.93
CA GLU A 80 -25.10 2.27 -2.97
C GLU A 80 -26.54 2.30 -2.43
N ASN A 81 -26.87 1.35 -1.55
CA ASN A 81 -28.22 1.20 -1.03
C ASN A 81 -28.42 1.84 0.35
N TRP A 82 -27.36 1.90 1.17
CA TRP A 82 -27.48 2.32 2.58
C TRP A 82 -26.60 3.52 2.96
N GLY A 83 -25.75 4.01 2.05
CA GLY A 83 -24.81 5.08 2.34
C GLY A 83 -23.99 4.76 3.59
N CYS A 84 -24.02 5.67 4.57
CA CYS A 84 -23.30 5.48 5.85
C CYS A 84 -24.17 4.93 6.98
N LYS A 85 -25.41 4.52 6.69
CA LYS A 85 -26.36 3.99 7.69
C LYS A 85 -26.28 2.47 7.73
N ILE A 86 -25.13 1.96 8.14
CA ILE A 86 -24.84 0.52 8.19
C ILE A 86 -24.50 0.08 9.61
N ASN A 87 -24.73 -1.20 9.91
CA ASN A 87 -24.34 -1.86 11.15
C ASN A 87 -24.01 -3.34 10.88
N GLN A 88 -23.42 -4.02 11.87
CA GLN A 88 -23.01 -5.41 11.75
C GLN A 88 -24.12 -6.37 11.32
N ASP A 89 -25.35 -6.18 11.82
CA ASP A 89 -26.47 -7.07 11.53
C ASP A 89 -26.91 -6.95 10.07
N LEU A 90 -26.89 -5.72 9.54
CA LEU A 90 -27.11 -5.48 8.11
C LEU A 90 -26.06 -6.20 7.28
N ILE A 91 -24.77 -6.10 7.64
CA ILE A 91 -23.68 -6.76 6.89
C ILE A 91 -23.88 -8.28 6.88
N LYS A 92 -24.10 -8.89 8.05
CA LYS A 92 -24.35 -10.34 8.17
C LYS A 92 -25.57 -10.76 7.36
N LYS A 93 -26.69 -10.04 7.49
CA LYS A 93 -27.91 -10.33 6.71
C LYS A 93 -27.69 -10.27 5.21
N GLN A 94 -26.91 -9.32 4.70
CA GLN A 94 -26.61 -9.25 3.27
C GLN A 94 -25.69 -10.38 2.82
N ALA A 95 -24.70 -10.76 3.65
CA ALA A 95 -23.84 -11.91 3.40
C ALA A 95 -24.66 -13.20 3.28
N ASP A 96 -25.60 -13.42 4.21
CA ASP A 96 -26.49 -14.58 4.20
C ASP A 96 -27.34 -14.64 2.93
N LEU A 97 -27.75 -13.47 2.40
CA LEU A 97 -28.50 -13.39 1.15
C LEU A 97 -27.65 -13.74 -0.07
N LEU A 98 -26.36 -13.39 -0.09
CA LEU A 98 -25.44 -13.80 -1.16
C LEU A 98 -25.29 -15.32 -1.19
N VAL A 99 -25.18 -15.94 -0.01
CA VAL A 99 -25.03 -17.40 0.12
C VAL A 99 -26.33 -18.12 -0.19
N SER A 100 -27.41 -17.79 0.50
CA SER A 100 -28.72 -18.47 0.38
C SER A 100 -29.34 -18.35 -1.01
N ARG A 101 -29.05 -17.28 -1.76
CA ARG A 101 -29.51 -17.10 -3.15
C ARG A 101 -28.54 -17.67 -4.19
N ASN A 102 -27.50 -18.38 -3.76
CA ASN A 102 -26.43 -18.93 -4.62
C ASN A 102 -25.68 -17.87 -5.46
N LEU A 103 -25.72 -16.58 -5.08
CA LEU A 103 -24.97 -15.52 -5.77
C LEU A 103 -23.46 -15.65 -5.51
N ALA A 104 -23.08 -16.04 -4.29
CA ALA A 104 -21.70 -16.35 -3.95
C ALA A 104 -21.13 -17.46 -4.86
N LYS A 105 -21.93 -18.52 -5.11
CA LYS A 105 -21.55 -19.59 -6.05
C LYS A 105 -21.44 -19.12 -7.50
N ALA A 106 -22.18 -18.08 -7.88
CA ALA A 106 -22.09 -17.43 -9.19
C ALA A 106 -20.90 -16.45 -9.29
N GLY A 107 -20.10 -16.30 -8.23
CA GLY A 107 -18.90 -15.46 -8.19
C GLY A 107 -19.04 -14.14 -7.46
N TYR A 108 -20.23 -13.77 -6.96
CA TYR A 108 -20.44 -12.57 -6.14
C TYR A 108 -20.01 -12.84 -4.70
N ASP A 109 -18.71 -13.01 -4.50
CA ASP A 109 -18.11 -13.50 -3.26
C ASP A 109 -17.58 -12.40 -2.34
N THR A 110 -17.62 -11.13 -2.74
CA THR A 110 -17.05 -10.03 -1.97
C THR A 110 -18.13 -9.18 -1.31
N VAL A 111 -17.99 -8.89 -0.01
CA VAL A 111 -18.84 -7.94 0.72
C VAL A 111 -18.04 -6.68 1.06
N LEU A 112 -18.29 -5.60 0.32
CA LEU A 112 -17.64 -4.31 0.50
C LEU A 112 -18.47 -3.43 1.45
N VAL A 113 -17.96 -3.27 2.67
CA VAL A 113 -18.50 -2.41 3.71
C VAL A 113 -18.16 -0.95 3.40
N GLY A 114 -19.21 -0.20 3.10
CA GLY A 114 -19.18 1.21 2.74
C GLY A 114 -18.85 2.19 3.86
N CYS A 115 -19.19 3.47 3.71
CA CYS A 115 -18.97 4.44 4.78
C CYS A 115 -19.74 4.09 6.07
N GLY A 116 -19.27 4.58 7.22
CA GLY A 116 -19.95 4.39 8.52
C GLY A 116 -19.42 3.25 9.40
N TRP A 117 -18.39 2.53 8.96
CA TRP A 117 -17.70 1.53 9.79
C TRP A 117 -16.71 2.15 10.77
N TYR A 118 -16.12 3.30 10.46
CA TYR A 118 -15.09 3.96 11.27
C TYR A 118 -15.69 4.74 12.45
N ALA A 119 -14.91 4.88 13.51
CA ALA A 119 -15.16 5.79 14.61
C ALA A 119 -14.85 7.25 14.21
N ASP A 120 -15.20 8.18 15.10
CA ASP A 120 -14.94 9.61 14.92
C ASP A 120 -13.45 9.96 15.00
N ARG A 121 -12.67 9.13 15.72
CA ARG A 121 -11.25 9.35 15.98
C ARG A 121 -10.51 8.02 15.90
N ARG A 122 -9.20 8.12 15.60
CA ARG A 122 -8.25 7.01 15.74
C ARG A 122 -8.15 6.57 17.21
N ASN A 123 -7.65 5.36 17.42
CA ASN A 123 -7.22 4.90 18.73
C ASN A 123 -6.03 5.73 19.24
N GLN A 124 -5.72 5.60 20.54
CA GLN A 124 -4.62 6.34 21.17
C GLN A 124 -3.25 6.00 20.56
N ASP A 125 -3.08 4.78 20.06
CA ASP A 125 -1.90 4.29 19.34
C ASP A 125 -1.85 4.71 17.87
N LYS A 126 -2.79 5.56 17.44
CA LYS A 126 -2.99 6.07 16.08
C LYS A 126 -3.53 5.05 15.08
N THR A 127 -3.87 3.83 15.48
CA THR A 127 -4.53 2.89 14.54
C THR A 127 -5.93 3.38 14.20
N MET A 128 -6.43 2.90 13.06
CA MET A 128 -7.82 3.07 12.72
C MET A 128 -8.72 2.41 13.78
N ALA A 129 -9.87 3.02 14.04
CA ALA A 129 -10.85 2.53 14.99
C ALA A 129 -12.21 2.37 14.32
N GLU A 130 -12.92 1.30 14.67
CA GLU A 130 -14.28 1.01 14.23
C GLU A 130 -15.33 1.66 15.15
N SER A 131 -16.51 1.95 14.59
CA SER A 131 -17.66 2.48 15.33
C SER A 131 -18.24 1.39 16.22
N THR A 132 -17.99 1.45 17.53
CA THR A 132 -18.53 0.50 18.52
C THR A 132 -20.06 0.50 18.59
N LYS A 133 -20.70 1.59 18.17
CA LYS A 133 -22.16 1.67 18.05
C LYS A 133 -22.70 0.83 16.89
N ASN A 134 -22.03 0.88 15.74
CA ASN A 134 -22.48 0.20 14.53
C ASN A 134 -21.94 -1.25 14.46
N PHE A 135 -20.77 -1.48 15.06
CA PHE A 135 -20.02 -2.73 15.05
C PHE A 135 -19.57 -3.09 16.48
N PRO A 136 -20.50 -3.37 17.41
CA PRO A 136 -20.16 -3.76 18.79
C PRO A 136 -19.31 -5.04 18.86
N ASP A 137 -19.42 -5.93 17.88
CA ASP A 137 -18.61 -7.15 17.79
C ASP A 137 -17.20 -6.92 17.21
N LYS A 138 -16.88 -5.69 16.80
CA LYS A 138 -15.67 -5.29 16.07
C LYS A 138 -15.62 -5.83 14.63
N LEU A 139 -14.87 -5.15 13.78
CA LEU A 139 -14.75 -5.54 12.36
C LEU A 139 -14.01 -6.86 12.16
N GLY A 140 -13.06 -7.22 13.03
CA GLY A 140 -12.38 -8.52 12.95
C GLY A 140 -13.35 -9.70 12.99
N LYS A 141 -14.34 -9.67 13.88
CA LYS A 141 -15.38 -10.73 13.93
C LYS A 141 -16.30 -10.73 12.71
N ILE A 142 -16.44 -9.61 12.01
CA ILE A 142 -17.17 -9.55 10.74
C ILE A 142 -16.33 -10.17 9.64
N GLY A 143 -15.01 -9.93 9.62
CA GLY A 143 -14.07 -10.66 8.76
C GLY A 143 -14.19 -12.17 8.97
N ASP A 144 -14.07 -12.64 10.21
CA ASP A 144 -14.20 -14.05 10.56
C ASP A 144 -15.54 -14.64 10.08
N TYR A 145 -16.64 -13.91 10.29
CA TYR A 145 -17.98 -14.33 9.82
C TYR A 145 -18.03 -14.50 8.31
N LEU A 146 -17.57 -13.50 7.56
CA LEU A 146 -17.58 -13.52 6.10
C LEU A 146 -16.70 -14.65 5.56
N HIS A 147 -15.52 -14.84 6.13
CA HIS A 147 -14.60 -15.91 5.73
C HIS A 147 -15.19 -17.30 6.00
N ASN A 148 -15.90 -17.49 7.12
CA ASN A 148 -16.59 -18.75 7.42
C ASN A 148 -17.68 -19.08 6.38
N GLU A 149 -18.35 -18.06 5.86
CA GLU A 149 -19.32 -18.16 4.76
C GLU A 149 -18.67 -18.25 3.37
N LYS A 150 -17.33 -18.36 3.31
CA LYS A 150 -16.51 -18.37 2.09
C LYS A 150 -16.67 -17.09 1.24
N LEU A 151 -16.97 -15.98 1.89
CA LEU A 151 -17.01 -14.65 1.30
C LEU A 151 -15.73 -13.88 1.65
N LYS A 152 -15.38 -12.89 0.84
CA LYS A 152 -14.28 -11.95 1.06
C LYS A 152 -14.78 -10.68 1.74
N PHE A 153 -13.98 -10.14 2.64
CA PHE A 153 -14.27 -8.92 3.38
C PHE A 153 -13.62 -7.71 2.73
N GLY A 154 -14.41 -6.73 2.33
CA GLY A 154 -13.93 -5.46 1.82
C GLY A 154 -14.33 -4.26 2.69
N ILE A 155 -13.53 -3.21 2.69
CA ILE A 155 -13.87 -1.91 3.28
C ILE A 155 -13.63 -0.76 2.30
N THR A 156 -14.41 0.31 2.44
CA THR A 156 -14.16 1.58 1.75
C THR A 156 -13.37 2.53 2.64
N GLN A 157 -12.33 3.16 2.10
CA GLN A 157 -11.50 4.13 2.80
C GLN A 157 -11.00 5.24 1.86
N SER A 158 -10.65 6.41 2.39
CA SER A 158 -10.08 7.53 1.63
C SER A 158 -8.57 7.64 1.75
N VAL A 159 -7.94 7.99 0.62
CA VAL A 159 -6.50 8.30 0.53
C VAL A 159 -6.19 9.66 1.17
N GLY A 160 -7.18 10.55 1.24
CA GLY A 160 -7.04 11.86 1.88
C GLY A 160 -7.05 11.79 3.39
N ASP A 161 -6.99 12.96 4.04
CA ASP A 161 -7.07 13.06 5.50
C ASP A 161 -8.42 12.56 6.06
N HIS A 162 -9.46 12.48 5.21
CA HIS A 162 -10.83 12.13 5.58
C HIS A 162 -11.58 11.33 4.49
N PRO A 163 -12.42 10.33 4.86
CA PRO A 163 -13.36 9.68 3.96
C PRO A 163 -14.65 10.48 3.80
N CYS A 164 -15.02 10.74 2.53
CA CYS A 164 -16.27 11.37 2.08
C CYS A 164 -16.53 12.81 2.58
N LEU A 165 -17.71 13.36 2.20
CA LEU A 165 -18.26 14.72 2.40
C LEU A 165 -18.30 15.25 3.86
N SER A 166 -17.22 15.10 4.62
CA SER A 166 -17.16 15.69 5.94
C SER A 166 -17.04 17.21 5.82
N LYS A 167 -18.10 17.91 6.22
CA LYS A 167 -17.90 19.26 6.79
C LYS A 167 -16.91 19.08 7.94
N ARG A 168 -15.95 20.00 8.10
CA ARG A 168 -14.80 19.87 9.05
C ARG A 168 -15.12 19.34 10.46
N LYS A 169 -16.38 19.48 10.92
CA LYS A 169 -16.82 18.98 12.23
C LYS A 169 -17.09 17.47 12.29
N ASP A 170 -17.42 16.85 11.17
CA ASP A 170 -17.81 15.43 11.08
C ASP A 170 -16.74 14.60 10.35
N ALA A 171 -15.52 15.12 10.30
CA ALA A 171 -14.41 14.57 9.55
C ALA A 171 -13.83 13.34 10.23
N LYS A 172 -13.85 12.22 9.50
CA LYS A 172 -13.43 10.90 9.99
C LYS A 172 -11.99 10.67 9.59
N PRO A 173 -11.24 9.77 10.25
CA PRO A 173 -9.85 9.52 9.88
C PRO A 173 -9.74 8.85 8.49
N GLY A 174 -8.97 9.45 7.58
CA GLY A 174 -8.51 8.81 6.33
C GLY A 174 -7.04 8.36 6.43
N LEU A 175 -6.52 7.75 5.36
CA LEU A 175 -5.23 7.05 5.36
C LEU A 175 -4.01 7.96 5.40
N ALA A 176 -4.14 9.23 4.99
CA ALA A 176 -2.98 10.10 4.79
C ALA A 176 -2.03 10.11 6.00
N ALA A 177 -0.75 9.80 5.74
CA ALA A 177 0.34 9.71 6.72
C ALA A 177 0.24 8.58 7.76
N HIS A 178 -0.66 7.61 7.57
CA HIS A 178 -0.89 6.45 8.45
C HIS A 178 -1.07 5.14 7.68
N GLU A 179 -0.69 5.12 6.39
CA GLU A 179 -0.95 4.03 5.45
C GLU A 179 -0.47 2.68 6.00
N ASP A 180 0.79 2.60 6.45
CA ASP A 180 1.38 1.34 6.92
C ASP A 180 0.66 0.76 8.15
N ILE A 181 0.30 1.63 9.11
CA ILE A 181 -0.39 1.24 10.34
C ILE A 181 -1.83 0.82 10.03
N ASP A 182 -2.49 1.54 9.14
CA ASP A 182 -3.88 1.27 8.76
C ASP A 182 -3.99 -0.02 7.94
N ILE A 183 -3.09 -0.25 6.99
CA ILE A 183 -3.05 -1.52 6.25
C ILE A 183 -2.80 -2.70 7.19
N LYS A 184 -1.90 -2.55 8.17
CA LYS A 184 -1.73 -3.59 9.20
C LYS A 184 -3.02 -3.82 9.98
N THR A 185 -3.69 -2.74 10.39
CA THR A 185 -4.97 -2.82 11.13
C THR A 185 -6.04 -3.56 10.31
N PHE A 186 -6.13 -3.28 9.01
CA PHE A 186 -7.09 -3.94 8.12
C PHE A 186 -6.75 -5.42 7.93
N ALA A 187 -5.46 -5.75 7.78
CA ALA A 187 -5.01 -7.13 7.71
C ALA A 187 -5.32 -7.90 9.00
N ASP A 188 -5.11 -7.28 10.17
CA ASP A 188 -5.45 -7.86 11.48
C ASP A 188 -6.97 -8.11 11.62
N TRP A 189 -7.82 -7.34 10.92
CA TRP A 189 -9.27 -7.55 10.85
C TRP A 189 -9.71 -8.55 9.76
N GLY A 190 -8.78 -9.10 8.97
CA GLY A 190 -9.09 -10.02 7.89
C GLY A 190 -9.68 -9.35 6.64
N VAL A 191 -9.35 -8.08 6.37
CA VAL A 191 -9.79 -7.40 5.15
C VAL A 191 -9.02 -7.94 3.92
N ASP A 192 -9.77 -8.36 2.90
CA ASP A 192 -9.26 -8.84 1.61
C ASP A 192 -9.21 -7.73 0.55
N HIS A 193 -10.10 -6.73 0.64
CA HIS A 193 -10.26 -5.68 -0.36
C HIS A 193 -10.41 -4.29 0.27
N VAL A 194 -9.68 -3.30 -0.26
CA VAL A 194 -9.87 -1.90 0.11
C VAL A 194 -10.29 -1.09 -1.12
N LYS A 195 -11.51 -0.56 -1.11
CA LYS A 195 -11.94 0.45 -2.10
C LYS A 195 -11.41 1.81 -1.67
N LEU A 196 -10.50 2.37 -2.45
CA LEU A 196 -9.92 3.69 -2.20
C LEU A 196 -10.75 4.80 -2.85
N GLU A 197 -11.15 5.78 -2.06
CA GLU A 197 -11.85 6.96 -2.52
C GLU A 197 -10.92 8.19 -2.49
N LEU A 198 -10.97 8.99 -3.55
CA LEU A 198 -10.13 10.17 -3.71
C LEU A 198 -10.88 11.43 -3.28
N TYR A 199 -11.05 11.62 -1.97
CA TYR A 199 -11.56 12.88 -1.41
C TYR A 199 -10.39 13.76 -0.94
N VAL A 200 -9.93 14.66 -1.83
CA VAL A 200 -8.81 15.58 -1.53
C VAL A 200 -9.32 16.95 -1.11
N PHE A 201 -9.46 17.18 0.20
CA PHE A 201 -9.81 18.51 0.73
C PHE A 201 -8.69 19.55 0.56
N ARG A 202 -7.44 19.11 0.42
CA ARG A 202 -6.25 19.97 0.37
C ARG A 202 -6.23 20.89 -0.85
N THR A 203 -6.70 20.41 -2.01
CA THR A 203 -6.77 21.20 -3.25
C THR A 203 -7.71 22.39 -3.15
N ILE A 204 -8.88 22.22 -2.50
CA ILE A 204 -9.86 23.29 -2.31
C ILE A 204 -9.31 24.37 -1.36
N LYS A 205 -8.61 23.97 -0.29
CA LYS A 205 -7.99 24.91 0.65
C LYS A 205 -6.87 25.70 -0.02
N ILE A 206 -5.99 25.03 -0.78
CA ILE A 206 -4.93 25.68 -1.56
C ILE A 206 -5.52 26.64 -2.59
N HIS A 207 -6.57 26.25 -3.32
CA HIS A 207 -7.23 27.14 -4.28
C HIS A 207 -7.85 28.39 -3.61
N LYS A 208 -8.44 28.24 -2.42
CA LYS A 208 -8.93 29.38 -1.62
C LYS A 208 -7.80 30.28 -1.13
N MET A 209 -6.69 29.69 -0.68
CA MET A 209 -5.49 30.44 -0.28
C MET A 209 -4.84 31.16 -1.46
N LEU A 210 -4.77 30.53 -2.63
CA LEU A 210 -4.30 31.13 -3.88
C LEU A 210 -5.20 32.30 -4.31
N LYS A 211 -6.54 32.14 -4.25
CA LYS A 211 -7.48 33.23 -4.54
C LYS A 211 -7.34 34.40 -3.57
N LYS A 212 -7.14 34.12 -2.28
CA LYS A 212 -6.90 35.15 -1.26
C LYS A 212 -5.58 35.90 -1.50
N SER A 213 -4.48 35.16 -1.69
CA SER A 213 -3.16 35.73 -1.98
C SER A 213 -3.14 36.54 -3.29
N ARG A 214 -3.88 36.12 -4.33
CA ARG A 214 -4.00 36.91 -5.57
C ARG A 214 -4.79 38.20 -5.39
N LYS A 215 -5.81 38.22 -4.52
CA LYS A 215 -6.58 39.45 -4.21
C LYS A 215 -5.78 40.44 -3.37
N GLU A 216 -4.91 39.95 -2.49
CA GLU A 216 -4.03 40.78 -1.64
C GLU A 216 -2.82 41.33 -2.40
N ASN A 217 -2.50 40.79 -3.58
CA ASN A 217 -1.39 41.20 -4.45
C ASN A 217 -1.83 42.04 -5.68
N VAL A 218 -3.05 42.59 -5.68
CA VAL A 218 -3.44 43.61 -6.67
C VAL A 218 -3.18 44.98 -6.04
N PHE A 219 -1.98 45.51 -6.29
CA PHE A 219 -1.67 46.94 -6.27
C PHE A 219 -1.66 47.44 -7.71
#